data_AF-A0AA41H4X2-F1
#
_entry.id   AF-A0AA41H4X2-F1
#
_cell.length_a   1.000
_cell.length_b   1.000
_cell.length_c   1.000
_cell.angle_alpha   90.00
_cell.angle_beta   90.00
_cell.angle_gamma   90.00
#
_symmetry.space_group_name_H-M   'P 1'
#
loop_
_entity.id
_entity.type
_entity.pdbx_description
1 polymer ?
#
loop_
_entity_poly.entity_id
_entity_poly.type
_entity_poly.pdbx_seq_one_letter_code
_entity_poly.pdbx_strand_id
1 'polypeptide(L)'
;MTLRTALCLMLALPGGLAVAQAPEPGAVRIAASTSPELREYAKLPVCTLSADGLRLAVEPCRTAPARKPMPRRPVSQIIQRMPVVKQAPQVAMPAAPPSPSLQTLLNPPNAPKALNNCGPTGCNDASGARINNAGPGTAISPAGKVCNRNGVWLQC
;
A
#
# COMPACT_ATOMS: atom_id res chain seq x y z
N MET A 1 -10.50 -56.34 -73.76
CA MET A 1 -11.35 -57.36 -73.13
C MET A 1 -11.91 -56.79 -71.85
N THR A 2 -13.21 -56.55 -71.86
CA THR A 2 -14.06 -56.00 -70.80
C THR A 2 -14.31 -57.01 -69.68
N LEU A 3 -14.24 -56.59 -68.42
CA LEU A 3 -15.15 -57.10 -67.38
C LEU A 3 -15.47 -55.99 -66.36
N ARG A 4 -16.74 -55.58 -66.37
CA ARG A 4 -17.43 -54.77 -65.37
C ARG A 4 -18.12 -55.72 -64.38
N THR A 5 -18.01 -55.44 -63.07
CA THR A 5 -18.97 -55.79 -61.99
C THR A 5 -18.41 -55.13 -60.72
N ALA A 6 -18.92 -54.03 -60.15
CA ALA A 6 -20.28 -53.62 -59.74
C ALA A 6 -20.86 -54.47 -58.58
N LEU A 7 -20.65 -54.01 -57.34
CA LEU A 7 -21.62 -54.05 -56.22
C LEU A 7 -21.04 -53.23 -55.04
N CYS A 8 -21.43 -51.98 -54.81
CA CYS A 8 -22.61 -51.55 -54.01
C CYS A 8 -22.73 -52.23 -52.64
N LEU A 9 -22.35 -51.53 -51.56
CA LEU A 9 -23.32 -51.15 -50.54
C LEU A 9 -22.83 -49.98 -49.68
N MET A 10 -23.61 -48.90 -49.73
CA MET A 10 -23.58 -47.76 -48.84
C MET A 10 -24.12 -48.16 -47.46
N LEU A 11 -23.36 -47.98 -46.40
CA LEU A 11 -23.82 -47.83 -45.01
C LEU A 11 -22.72 -47.01 -44.30
N ALA A 12 -22.88 -45.72 -44.05
CA ALA A 12 -23.82 -45.06 -43.13
C ALA A 12 -23.04 -44.50 -41.92
N LEU A 13 -23.14 -43.17 -41.80
CA LEU A 13 -23.16 -42.38 -40.57
C LEU A 13 -21.85 -42.05 -39.82
N PRO A 14 -21.85 -40.89 -39.13
CA PRO A 14 -20.70 -40.04 -38.87
C PRO A 14 -20.27 -40.14 -37.40
N GLY A 15 -19.01 -40.49 -37.16
CA GLY A 15 -18.41 -40.45 -35.83
C GLY A 15 -17.74 -39.10 -35.58
N GLY A 16 -18.51 -38.10 -35.13
CA GLY A 16 -17.95 -36.87 -34.60
C GLY A 16 -17.10 -37.16 -33.37
N LEU A 17 -15.78 -37.07 -33.49
CA LEU A 17 -14.89 -36.97 -32.34
C LEU A 17 -14.96 -35.52 -31.83
N ALA A 18 -15.98 -35.26 -31.03
CA ALA A 18 -15.96 -34.19 -30.06
C ALA A 18 -14.81 -34.47 -29.08
N VAL A 19 -13.65 -33.87 -29.32
CA VAL A 19 -12.65 -33.68 -28.27
C VAL A 19 -13.28 -32.73 -27.26
N ALA A 20 -13.87 -33.31 -26.21
CA ALA A 20 -14.16 -32.64 -24.98
C ALA A 20 -12.83 -32.18 -24.39
N GLN A 21 -12.47 -30.93 -24.64
CA GLN A 21 -11.41 -30.25 -23.90
C GLN A 21 -11.96 -29.97 -22.50
N ALA A 22 -11.69 -30.88 -21.57
CA ALA A 22 -11.85 -30.58 -20.16
C ALA A 22 -10.91 -29.41 -19.82
N PRO A 23 -11.39 -28.31 -19.21
CA PRO A 23 -10.50 -27.27 -18.71
C PRO A 23 -9.76 -27.83 -17.49
N GLU A 24 -8.49 -28.18 -17.68
CA GLU A 24 -7.55 -28.41 -16.60
C GLU A 24 -7.50 -27.15 -15.69
N PRO A 25 -7.90 -27.23 -14.40
CA PRO A 25 -7.73 -26.14 -13.46
C PRO A 25 -6.29 -26.20 -12.93
N GLY A 26 -5.33 -25.91 -13.79
CA GLY A 26 -3.91 -26.11 -13.45
C GLY A 26 -2.92 -25.29 -14.25
N ALA A 27 -3.34 -24.70 -15.38
CA ALA A 27 -2.56 -23.68 -16.06
C ALA A 27 -2.71 -22.36 -15.32
N VAL A 28 -2.10 -22.28 -14.11
CA VAL A 28 -1.73 -21.00 -13.51
C VAL A 28 -0.97 -20.27 -14.58
N ARG A 29 -1.59 -19.21 -15.10
CA ARG A 29 -0.98 -18.23 -15.97
C ARG A 29 0.31 -17.75 -15.29
N ILE A 30 1.45 -18.34 -15.62
CA ILE A 30 2.75 -17.65 -15.54
C ILE A 30 2.79 -16.69 -16.73
N ALA A 31 1.74 -15.88 -16.88
CA ALA A 31 1.73 -14.72 -17.73
C ALA A 31 2.45 -13.65 -16.90
N ALA A 32 3.78 -13.65 -17.04
CA ALA A 32 4.61 -12.46 -17.00
C ALA A 32 4.11 -11.36 -16.07
N SER A 33 4.23 -11.55 -14.76
CA SER A 33 4.46 -10.42 -13.87
C SER A 33 5.89 -9.92 -14.10
N THR A 34 6.13 -9.34 -15.27
CA THR A 34 7.31 -8.50 -15.49
C THR A 34 7.05 -7.18 -14.78
N SER A 35 7.08 -7.19 -13.44
CA SER A 35 7.13 -5.94 -12.70
C SER A 35 8.37 -5.16 -13.17
N PRO A 36 8.31 -3.82 -13.24
CA PRO A 36 9.46 -3.01 -13.63
C PRO A 36 10.68 -3.33 -12.75
N GLU A 37 10.45 -3.60 -11.46
CA GLU A 37 11.49 -3.98 -10.50
C GLU A 37 12.18 -5.31 -10.83
N LEU A 38 11.45 -6.33 -11.30
CA LEU A 38 12.06 -7.60 -11.72
C LEU A 38 12.91 -7.44 -12.99
N ARG A 39 12.51 -6.53 -13.88
CA ARG A 39 13.30 -6.18 -15.08
C ARG A 39 14.54 -5.38 -14.72
N GLU A 40 14.44 -4.46 -13.75
CA GLU A 40 15.57 -3.75 -13.15
C GLU A 40 16.55 -4.77 -12.56
N TYR A 41 16.04 -5.67 -11.72
CA TYR A 41 16.78 -6.75 -11.07
C TYR A 41 17.52 -7.66 -12.06
N ALA A 42 16.87 -8.01 -13.18
CA ALA A 42 17.47 -8.85 -14.22
C ALA A 42 18.63 -8.18 -14.97
N LYS A 43 18.70 -6.83 -14.99
CA LYS A 43 19.80 -6.07 -15.60
C LYS A 43 21.03 -5.97 -14.69
N LEU A 44 20.87 -6.21 -13.39
CA LEU A 44 22.00 -6.16 -12.44
C LEU A 44 23.02 -7.28 -12.70
N PRO A 45 24.32 -7.01 -12.50
CA PRO A 45 25.36 -8.01 -12.61
C PRO A 45 25.18 -9.10 -11.54
N VAL A 46 25.68 -10.30 -11.84
CA VAL A 46 25.66 -11.41 -10.86
C VAL A 46 26.65 -11.11 -9.74
N CYS A 47 26.24 -11.32 -8.49
CA CYS A 47 27.09 -11.14 -7.32
C CYS A 47 28.33 -12.04 -7.38
N THR A 48 29.50 -11.40 -7.36
CA THR A 48 30.82 -12.03 -7.20
C THR A 48 31.51 -11.44 -5.97
N LEU A 49 32.40 -12.21 -5.37
CA LEU A 49 33.22 -11.73 -4.23
C LEU A 49 34.35 -10.84 -4.74
N SER A 50 34.73 -9.84 -3.94
CA SER A 50 35.95 -9.05 -4.13
C SER A 50 37.19 -9.93 -3.96
N ALA A 51 38.36 -9.43 -4.37
CA ALA A 51 39.62 -10.13 -4.20
C ALA A 51 39.91 -10.50 -2.73
N ASP A 52 39.40 -9.71 -1.79
CA ASP A 52 39.53 -9.93 -0.34
C ASP A 52 38.62 -11.04 0.19
N GLY A 53 37.62 -11.48 -0.59
CA GLY A 53 36.65 -12.51 -0.19
C GLY A 53 35.65 -12.09 0.89
N LEU A 54 35.76 -10.87 1.42
CA LEU A 54 34.95 -10.36 2.53
C LEU A 54 33.78 -9.48 2.09
N ARG A 55 33.77 -9.03 0.83
CA ARG A 55 32.75 -8.12 0.30
C ARG A 55 32.32 -8.53 -1.10
N LEU A 56 31.19 -8.00 -1.54
CA LEU A 56 30.75 -8.09 -2.92
C LEU A 56 31.62 -7.16 -3.79
N ALA A 57 31.97 -7.61 -4.99
CA ALA A 57 32.78 -6.82 -5.92
C ALA A 57 32.03 -5.56 -6.41
N VAL A 58 30.70 -5.65 -6.56
CA VAL A 58 29.81 -4.57 -7.01
C VAL A 58 28.50 -4.65 -6.22
N GLU A 59 28.06 -3.53 -5.66
CA GLU A 59 26.75 -3.36 -5.02
C GLU A 59 25.99 -2.23 -5.72
N PRO A 60 24.71 -2.41 -6.10
CA PRO A 60 23.85 -3.60 -5.97
C PRO A 60 24.13 -4.69 -7.03
N CYS A 61 23.91 -5.96 -6.68
CA CYS A 61 24.06 -7.11 -7.58
C CYS A 61 22.92 -8.12 -7.39
N ARG A 62 22.67 -8.97 -8.39
CA ARG A 62 21.70 -10.06 -8.28
C ARG A 62 22.33 -11.33 -7.70
N THR A 63 21.53 -12.10 -6.98
CA THR A 63 21.97 -13.39 -6.41
C THR A 63 22.49 -14.32 -7.50
N ALA A 64 23.61 -14.99 -7.20
CA ALA A 64 24.21 -15.94 -8.12
C ALA A 64 23.27 -17.13 -8.38
N PRO A 65 23.09 -17.54 -9.64
CA PRO A 65 22.36 -18.77 -9.96
C PRO A 65 23.01 -19.98 -9.29
N ALA A 66 22.18 -20.95 -8.90
CA ALA A 66 22.69 -22.21 -8.40
C ALA A 66 23.53 -22.90 -9.49
N ARG A 67 24.78 -23.25 -9.18
CA ARG A 67 25.68 -23.93 -10.13
C ARG A 67 25.16 -25.29 -10.60
N LYS A 68 24.38 -25.94 -9.75
CA LYS A 68 23.68 -27.21 -10.03
C LYS A 68 22.32 -27.16 -9.36
N PRO A 69 21.25 -27.70 -9.98
CA PRO A 69 20.00 -27.94 -9.28
C PRO A 69 20.27 -28.89 -8.11
N MET A 70 20.39 -28.36 -6.90
CA MET A 70 20.56 -29.17 -5.70
C MET A 70 19.18 -29.61 -5.24
N PRO A 71 18.91 -30.93 -5.17
CA PRO A 71 17.68 -31.41 -4.57
C PRO A 71 17.60 -30.91 -3.13
N ARG A 72 16.48 -30.28 -2.76
CA ARG A 72 16.22 -29.99 -1.36
C ARG A 72 15.98 -31.31 -0.64
N ARG A 73 16.62 -31.51 0.52
CA ARG A 73 16.33 -32.66 1.38
C ARG A 73 14.83 -32.66 1.71
N PRO A 74 14.10 -33.77 1.48
CA PRO A 74 12.71 -33.85 1.91
C PRO A 74 12.66 -33.71 3.42
N VAL A 75 11.86 -32.75 3.90
CA VAL A 75 11.57 -32.55 5.31
C VAL A 75 10.14 -32.99 5.54
N SER A 76 9.92 -33.92 6.47
CA SER A 76 8.57 -34.30 6.88
C SER A 76 7.89 -33.11 7.54
N GLN A 77 6.84 -32.59 6.91
CA GLN A 77 6.02 -31.55 7.52
C GLN A 77 4.99 -32.21 8.43
N ILE A 78 5.08 -31.96 9.73
CA ILE A 78 4.05 -32.34 10.70
C ILE A 78 3.09 -31.15 10.81
N ILE A 79 1.93 -31.26 10.16
CA ILE A 79 0.87 -30.24 10.25
C ILE A 79 0.06 -30.54 11.52
N GLN A 80 0.42 -29.91 12.64
CA GLN A 80 -0.40 -29.98 13.85
C GLN A 80 -1.60 -29.04 13.68
N ARG A 81 -2.79 -29.51 14.07
CA ARG A 81 -3.96 -28.62 14.18
C ARG A 81 -3.70 -27.62 15.29
N MET A 82 -4.00 -26.35 15.03
CA MET A 82 -3.97 -25.35 16.10
C MET A 82 -4.94 -25.74 17.21
N PRO A 83 -4.55 -25.61 18.49
CA PRO A 83 -5.47 -25.82 19.59
C PRO A 83 -6.61 -24.81 19.50
N VAL A 84 -7.83 -25.26 19.80
CA VAL A 84 -9.00 -24.37 19.89
C VAL A 84 -8.83 -23.50 21.13
N VAL A 85 -8.39 -22.26 20.94
CA VAL A 85 -8.28 -21.28 22.02
C VAL A 85 -9.69 -20.76 22.31
N LYS A 86 -10.20 -21.03 23.53
CA LYS A 86 -11.41 -20.37 24.02
C LYS A 86 -11.09 -18.89 24.24
N GLN A 87 -11.80 -18.01 23.55
CA GLN A 87 -11.63 -16.57 23.71
C GLN A 87 -12.02 -16.16 25.12
N ALA A 88 -11.14 -15.43 25.82
CA ALA A 88 -11.43 -14.90 27.14
C ALA A 88 -12.57 -13.86 27.05
N PRO A 89 -13.43 -13.76 28.10
CA PRO A 89 -14.44 -12.71 28.19
C PRO A 89 -13.80 -11.33 28.01
N GLN A 90 -14.36 -10.52 27.12
CA GLN A 90 -13.88 -9.15 26.90
C GLN A 90 -14.28 -8.29 28.10
N VAL A 91 -13.30 -7.75 28.82
CA VAL A 91 -13.55 -6.75 29.87
C VAL A 91 -13.75 -5.39 29.19
N ALA A 92 -14.78 -4.66 29.58
CA ALA A 92 -15.04 -3.33 29.03
C ALA A 92 -13.87 -2.39 29.34
N MET A 93 -13.19 -1.92 28.29
CA MET A 93 -12.16 -0.89 28.42
C MET A 93 -12.81 0.50 28.42
N PRO A 94 -12.32 1.45 29.24
CA PRO A 94 -12.71 2.85 29.12
C PRO A 94 -12.47 3.36 27.70
N ALA A 95 -13.40 4.16 27.17
CA ALA A 95 -13.27 4.75 25.84
C ALA A 95 -11.97 5.57 25.76
N ALA A 96 -11.15 5.29 24.75
CA ALA A 96 -9.97 6.09 24.45
C ALA A 96 -10.42 7.50 24.01
N PRO A 97 -9.69 8.57 24.39
CA PRO A 97 -9.98 9.91 23.90
C PRO A 97 -9.85 9.93 22.37
N PRO A 98 -10.71 10.71 21.67
CA PRO A 98 -10.64 10.82 20.22
C PRO A 98 -9.26 11.33 19.80
N SER A 99 -8.66 10.70 18.78
CA SER A 99 -7.41 11.15 18.20
C SER A 99 -7.57 12.58 17.64
N PRO A 100 -6.59 13.47 17.83
CA PRO A 100 -6.65 14.81 17.26
C PRO A 100 -6.74 14.73 15.73
N SER A 101 -7.61 15.56 15.15
CA SER A 101 -7.73 15.67 13.70
C SER A 101 -6.45 16.24 13.08
N LEU A 102 -6.16 15.93 11.80
CA LEU A 102 -5.03 16.53 11.07
C LEU A 102 -5.11 18.07 11.07
N GLN A 103 -6.32 18.63 11.08
CA GLN A 103 -6.54 20.07 11.17
C GLN A 103 -6.05 20.63 12.52
N THR A 104 -6.25 19.91 13.62
CA THR A 104 -5.76 20.28 14.95
C THR A 104 -4.23 20.22 15.06
N LEU A 105 -3.59 19.31 14.32
CA LEU A 105 -2.13 19.21 14.27
C LEU A 105 -1.48 20.35 13.47
N LEU A 106 -2.12 20.76 12.37
CA LEU A 106 -1.64 21.85 11.51
C LEU A 106 -1.92 23.23 12.12
N ASN A 107 -3.05 23.37 12.82
CA ASN A 107 -3.46 24.60 13.49
C ASN A 107 -3.71 24.30 14.97
N PRO A 108 -2.67 24.40 15.82
CA PRO A 108 -2.84 24.27 17.25
C PRO A 108 -3.88 25.29 17.74
N PRO A 109 -4.78 24.92 18.66
CA PRO A 109 -5.86 25.79 19.13
C PRO A 109 -5.37 27.09 19.80
N ASN A 110 -4.09 27.17 20.18
CA ASN A 110 -3.49 28.34 20.83
C ASN A 110 -2.31 28.94 20.04
N ALA A 111 -2.27 28.69 18.73
CA ALA A 111 -1.24 29.28 17.87
C ALA A 111 -1.47 30.80 17.73
N PRO A 112 -0.41 31.62 17.76
CA PRO A 112 -0.53 33.06 17.58
C PRO A 112 -1.12 33.37 16.20
N LYS A 113 -2.25 34.08 16.18
CA LYS A 113 -2.92 34.53 14.96
C LYS A 113 -2.33 35.87 14.53
N ALA A 114 -1.98 35.99 13.25
CA ALA A 114 -1.59 37.29 12.69
C ALA A 114 -2.83 38.19 12.54
N LEU A 115 -2.71 39.47 12.90
CA LEU A 115 -3.72 40.49 12.66
C LEU A 115 -3.26 41.45 11.56
N ASN A 116 -4.22 41.89 10.74
CA ASN A 116 -4.05 42.85 9.66
C ASN A 116 -4.98 44.06 9.88
N ASN A 117 -4.65 45.20 9.27
CA ASN A 117 -5.51 46.39 9.23
C ASN A 117 -6.04 46.84 10.61
N CYS A 118 -5.13 46.98 11.58
CA CYS A 118 -5.44 47.49 12.91
C CYS A 118 -5.75 49.00 12.87
N GLY A 119 -7.00 49.35 13.19
CA GLY A 119 -7.44 50.72 13.40
C GLY A 119 -7.86 50.97 14.85
N PRO A 120 -8.25 52.21 15.20
CA PRO A 120 -8.67 52.58 16.55
C PRO A 120 -9.88 51.78 17.06
N THR A 121 -10.67 51.20 16.16
CA THR A 121 -11.88 50.41 16.49
C THR A 121 -11.64 48.90 16.54
N GLY A 122 -10.47 48.41 16.14
CA GLY A 122 -10.16 46.98 16.11
C GLY A 122 -9.26 46.55 14.95
N CYS A 123 -8.88 45.28 14.96
CA CYS A 123 -7.99 44.64 13.99
C CYS A 123 -8.73 43.51 13.27
N ASN A 124 -8.31 43.14 12.07
CA ASN A 124 -8.82 41.96 11.37
C ASN A 124 -7.84 40.80 11.58
N ASP A 125 -8.32 39.56 11.68
CA ASP A 125 -7.44 38.40 11.69
C ASP A 125 -7.01 37.97 10.27
N ALA A 126 -6.13 36.97 10.18
CA ALA A 126 -5.68 36.41 8.90
C ALA A 126 -6.82 35.82 8.04
N SER A 127 -7.97 35.48 8.64
CA SER A 127 -9.19 35.04 7.94
C SER A 127 -10.14 36.18 7.58
N GLY A 128 -9.80 37.44 7.90
CA GLY A 128 -10.64 38.61 7.63
C GLY A 128 -11.74 38.87 8.67
N ALA A 129 -11.79 38.12 9.77
CA ALA A 129 -12.75 38.36 10.85
C ALA A 129 -12.30 39.56 11.71
N ARG A 130 -13.23 40.46 12.01
CA ARG A 130 -12.95 41.69 12.76
C ARG A 130 -12.96 41.43 14.27
N ILE A 131 -11.83 41.67 14.91
CA ILE A 131 -11.62 41.62 16.35
C ILE A 131 -11.81 43.03 16.91
N ASN A 132 -12.95 43.24 17.56
CA ASN A 132 -13.26 44.47 18.28
C ASN A 132 -12.45 44.55 19.57
N ASN A 133 -12.06 45.76 19.99
CA ASN A 133 -11.24 45.99 21.18
C ASN A 133 -9.87 45.31 21.15
N ALA A 134 -9.21 45.24 19.99
CA ALA A 134 -7.83 44.75 19.86
C ALA A 134 -6.77 45.80 20.29
N GLY A 135 -6.97 46.42 21.46
CA GLY A 135 -6.03 47.39 22.03
C GLY A 135 -4.69 46.76 22.44
N PRO A 136 -3.65 47.56 22.70
CA PRO A 136 -2.40 47.03 23.22
C PRO A 136 -2.63 46.37 24.61
N GLY A 137 -2.25 45.10 24.74
CA GLY A 137 -2.26 44.35 26.01
C GLY A 137 -3.50 43.51 26.31
N THR A 138 -4.68 43.82 25.74
CA THR A 138 -5.87 42.95 25.87
C THR A 138 -6.69 43.03 24.59
N ALA A 139 -6.94 41.88 23.96
CA ALA A 139 -7.88 41.75 22.86
C ALA A 139 -8.86 40.63 23.16
N ILE A 140 -10.12 40.78 22.79
CA ILE A 140 -11.13 39.76 23.02
C ILE A 140 -11.36 39.00 21.72
N SER A 141 -11.00 37.72 21.69
CA SER A 141 -11.33 36.84 20.56
C SER A 141 -12.84 36.85 20.30
N PRO A 142 -13.31 36.62 19.07
CA PRO A 142 -14.73 36.38 18.79
C PRO A 142 -15.38 35.31 19.68
N ALA A 143 -14.57 34.40 20.26
CA ALA A 143 -14.99 33.39 21.23
C ALA A 143 -15.08 33.89 22.69
N GLY A 144 -14.96 35.21 22.93
CA GLY A 144 -15.04 35.85 24.25
C GLY A 144 -13.83 35.62 25.17
N LYS A 145 -12.72 35.08 24.64
CA LYS A 145 -11.48 34.84 25.41
C LYS A 145 -10.61 36.10 25.41
N VAL A 146 -10.02 36.42 26.56
CA VAL A 146 -9.02 37.49 26.69
C VAL A 146 -7.70 36.96 26.14
N CYS A 147 -7.16 37.66 25.16
CA CYS A 147 -5.98 37.31 24.41
C CYS A 147 -4.92 38.40 24.57
N ASN A 148 -3.66 37.99 24.63
CA ASN A 148 -2.54 38.93 24.65
C ASN A 148 -2.21 39.35 23.21
N ARG A 149 -2.05 40.67 23.00
CA ARG A 149 -1.68 41.24 21.70
C ARG A 149 -0.24 41.75 21.75
N ASN A 150 0.64 41.11 20.99
CA ASN A 150 2.02 41.53 20.79
C ASN A 150 2.22 42.05 19.35
N GLY A 151 1.95 43.34 19.15
CA GLY A 151 2.03 44.00 17.84
C GLY A 151 1.02 43.47 16.83
N VAL A 152 1.51 42.67 15.88
CA VAL A 152 0.76 42.06 14.75
C VAL A 152 0.28 40.64 15.11
N TRP A 153 0.57 40.14 16.30
CA TRP A 153 0.19 38.80 16.74
C TRP A 153 -0.81 38.82 17.90
N LEU A 154 -1.76 37.89 17.86
CA LEU A 154 -2.74 37.64 18.90
C LEU A 154 -2.59 36.22 19.44
N GLN A 155 -2.43 36.10 20.75
CA GLN A 155 -2.37 34.81 21.42
C GLN A 155 -3.54 34.66 22.39
N CYS A 156 -4.42 33.72 22.05
CA CYS A 156 -5.50 33.15 22.83
C CYS A 156 -5.17 31.65 23.01
#